data_AF-A0A7V5ZCM3-F1
#
_entry.id   AF-A0A7V5ZCM3-F1
#
_cell.length_a   1.000
_cell.length_b   1.000
_cell.length_c   1.000
_cell.angle_alpha   90.00
_cell.angle_beta   90.00
_cell.angle_gamma   90.00
#
_symmetry.space_group_name_H-M   'P 1'
#
loop_
_entity.id
_entity.type
_entity.pdbx_description
1 polymer ?
#
loop_
_entity_poly.entity_id
_entity_poly.type
_entity_poly.pdbx_seq_one_letter_code
_entity_poly.pdbx_strand_id
1 'polypeptide(L)'
;MLPRWMVVAVLVVFALSCSDAAWSKRMPRGSFLDRPVTSPAQLATLVRKDPRIAARYAAHFGVPVSAIADYVQKHLALRPLSRAGKYRIFFVRNDGSIGEEVRYLPKGRKVFVHLPTQQPVLLGDCGNPLVAELPGYAPQRAEDLNIPVVLRPEETATEPLPEPMMEPPVVTAVHPVLPEPAPLPEPQETLMLALWDSSSETSAEAELAQLDGLRSASSNDEDFLLVPLLFVALLGAIESTHSSPPPFVIPEPATMASLAAGMALLAVWERRRRNRTR
;
A
#
# COMPACT_ATOMS: atom_id res chain seq x y z
N MET A 1 -23.60 -18.68 -40.38
CA MET A 1 -22.26 -19.12 -39.97
C MET A 1 -21.38 -17.89 -39.84
N LEU A 2 -20.90 -17.57 -38.64
CA LEU A 2 -19.96 -16.46 -38.46
C LEU A 2 -18.63 -16.79 -39.16
N PRO A 3 -18.03 -15.83 -39.88
CA PRO A 3 -16.77 -16.11 -40.56
C PRO A 3 -15.68 -16.36 -39.52
N ARG A 4 -14.83 -17.36 -39.79
CA ARG A 4 -13.79 -17.86 -38.85
C ARG A 4 -12.90 -16.75 -38.27
N TRP A 5 -12.64 -15.68 -39.03
CA TRP A 5 -11.84 -14.55 -38.57
C TRP A 5 -12.51 -13.74 -37.46
N MET A 6 -13.84 -13.67 -37.43
CA MET A 6 -14.60 -12.94 -36.42
C MET A 6 -14.56 -13.65 -35.07
N VAL A 7 -14.60 -14.98 -35.06
CA VAL A 7 -14.47 -15.80 -33.85
C VAL A 7 -13.08 -15.62 -33.22
N VAL A 8 -12.04 -15.58 -34.05
CA VAL A 8 -10.66 -15.32 -33.59
C VAL A 8 -10.52 -13.91 -33.01
N ALA A 9 -11.09 -12.89 -33.67
CA ALA A 9 -11.05 -11.52 -33.17
C ALA A 9 -11.73 -11.38 -31.80
N VAL A 10 -12.89 -12.01 -31.61
CA VAL A 10 -13.62 -11.99 -30.33
C VAL A 10 -12.83 -12.70 -29.22
N LEU A 11 -12.21 -13.85 -29.51
CA LEU A 11 -11.38 -14.56 -28.54
C LEU A 11 -10.13 -13.77 -28.14
N VAL A 12 -9.52 -13.03 -29.08
CA VAL A 12 -8.36 -12.16 -28.79
C VAL A 12 -8.76 -10.98 -27.91
N VAL A 13 -9.88 -10.30 -28.21
CA VAL A 13 -10.40 -9.20 -27.37
C VAL A 13 -10.80 -9.70 -25.98
N PHE A 14 -11.39 -10.88 -25.89
CA PHE A 14 -11.76 -11.50 -24.61
C PHE A 14 -10.52 -11.89 -23.79
N ALA A 15 -9.47 -12.44 -24.42
CA ALA A 15 -8.21 -12.76 -23.76
C ALA A 15 -7.45 -11.51 -23.28
N LEU A 16 -7.48 -10.42 -24.05
CA LEU A 16 -6.90 -9.13 -23.66
C LEU A 16 -7.62 -8.48 -22.48
N SER A 17 -8.94 -8.72 -22.33
CA SER A 17 -9.75 -8.16 -21.25
C SER A 17 -9.58 -8.86 -19.89
N CYS A 18 -8.93 -10.02 -19.84
CA CYS A 18 -8.73 -10.80 -18.61
C CYS A 18 -7.33 -10.60 -17.98
N SER A 19 -6.53 -9.66 -18.47
CA SER A 19 -5.13 -9.50 -18.05
C SER A 19 -4.89 -8.44 -16.98
N ASP A 20 -5.85 -8.21 -16.08
CA ASP A 20 -5.54 -7.54 -14.80
C ASP A 20 -4.80 -8.53 -13.89
N ALA A 21 -3.56 -8.83 -14.25
CA ALA A 21 -2.59 -9.41 -13.34
C ALA A 21 -2.26 -8.35 -12.30
N ALA A 22 -3.17 -8.14 -11.35
CA ALA A 22 -2.92 -7.41 -10.13
C ALA A 22 -1.85 -8.21 -9.35
N TRP A 23 -0.59 -8.00 -9.69
CA TRP A 23 0.54 -8.52 -8.94
C TRP A 23 0.38 -7.99 -7.52
N SER A 24 -0.10 -8.86 -6.62
CA SER A 24 -0.28 -8.53 -5.21
C SER A 24 1.11 -8.31 -4.63
N LYS A 25 1.58 -7.07 -4.67
CA LYS A 25 2.83 -6.70 -4.03
C LYS A 25 2.71 -7.12 -2.57
N ARG A 26 3.55 -8.09 -2.16
CA ARG A 26 3.52 -8.63 -0.81
C ARG A 26 3.71 -7.48 0.16
N MET A 27 2.79 -7.34 1.12
CA MET A 27 2.87 -6.27 2.10
C MET A 27 4.14 -6.42 2.95
N PRO A 28 4.84 -5.31 3.26
CA PRO A 28 5.99 -5.36 4.14
C PRO A 28 5.56 -5.84 5.54
N ARG A 29 6.52 -6.39 6.30
CA ARG A 29 6.27 -6.82 7.68
C ARG A 29 5.81 -5.64 8.54
N GLY A 30 4.85 -5.90 9.42
CA GLY A 30 4.24 -4.90 10.30
C GLY A 30 3.33 -3.88 9.60
N SER A 31 2.81 -4.24 8.41
CA SER A 31 1.75 -3.48 7.76
C SER A 31 0.43 -3.60 8.52
N PHE A 32 -0.32 -2.50 8.61
CA PHE A 32 -1.70 -2.55 9.10
C PHE A 32 -2.62 -3.27 8.11
N LEU A 33 -2.33 -3.14 6.81
CA LEU A 33 -3.04 -3.80 5.72
C LEU A 33 -2.38 -5.09 5.30
N ASP A 34 -3.20 -6.05 4.90
CA ASP A 34 -2.74 -7.34 4.36
C ASP A 34 -2.64 -7.32 2.81
N ARG A 35 -3.14 -6.26 2.16
CA ARG A 35 -3.10 -6.04 0.70
C ARG A 35 -3.02 -4.55 0.35
N PRO A 36 -2.45 -4.17 -0.81
CA PRO A 36 -2.35 -2.77 -1.19
C PRO A 36 -3.73 -2.17 -1.49
N VAL A 37 -3.87 -0.88 -1.22
CA VAL A 37 -5.08 -0.09 -1.51
C VAL A 37 -4.73 1.11 -2.38
N THR A 38 -5.55 1.41 -3.38
CA THR A 38 -5.32 2.49 -4.35
C THR A 38 -6.25 3.68 -4.13
N SER A 39 -7.27 3.55 -3.28
CA SER A 39 -8.23 4.62 -2.99
C SER A 39 -8.77 4.58 -1.54
N PRO A 40 -9.25 5.71 -1.01
CA PRO A 40 -9.90 5.75 0.31
C PRO A 40 -11.15 4.87 0.40
N ALA A 41 -11.94 4.79 -0.69
CA ALA A 41 -13.13 3.93 -0.74
C ALA A 41 -12.78 2.44 -0.63
N GLN A 42 -11.68 2.02 -1.28
CA GLN A 42 -11.18 0.65 -1.16
C GLN A 42 -10.68 0.37 0.26
N LEU A 43 -9.96 1.31 0.88
CA LEU A 43 -9.51 1.19 2.26
C LEU A 43 -10.68 1.10 3.24
N ALA A 44 -11.69 1.97 3.11
CA ALA A 44 -12.90 1.92 3.94
C ALA A 44 -13.64 0.58 3.79
N THR A 45 -13.76 0.07 2.56
CA THR A 45 -14.34 -1.25 2.29
C THR A 45 -13.53 -2.37 2.94
N LEU A 46 -12.20 -2.27 2.89
CA LEU A 46 -11.31 -3.25 3.49
C LEU A 46 -11.44 -3.28 5.01
N VAL A 47 -11.46 -2.10 5.65
CA VAL A 47 -11.68 -1.96 7.10
C VAL A 47 -13.04 -2.53 7.52
N ARG A 48 -14.09 -2.37 6.71
CA ARG A 48 -15.42 -2.94 7.01
C ARG A 48 -15.47 -4.47 6.86
N LYS A 49 -14.76 -5.01 5.88
CA LYS A 49 -14.86 -6.44 5.51
C LYS A 49 -13.87 -7.33 6.27
N ASP A 50 -12.71 -6.80 6.62
CA ASP A 50 -11.64 -7.59 7.24
C ASP A 50 -11.53 -7.27 8.75
N PRO A 51 -11.96 -8.20 9.64
CA PRO A 51 -11.96 -7.96 11.08
C PRO A 51 -10.55 -7.81 11.66
N ARG A 52 -9.51 -8.35 11.03
CA ARG A 52 -8.12 -8.22 11.52
C ARG A 52 -7.60 -6.80 11.30
N ILE A 53 -7.85 -6.26 10.12
CA ILE A 53 -7.49 -4.88 9.76
C ILE A 53 -8.29 -3.90 10.62
N ALA A 54 -9.60 -4.16 10.77
CA ALA A 54 -10.48 -3.39 11.64
C ALA A 54 -9.96 -3.31 13.08
N ALA A 55 -9.63 -4.45 13.68
CA ALA A 55 -9.15 -4.53 15.05
C ALA A 55 -7.83 -3.76 15.26
N ARG A 56 -6.90 -3.84 14.30
CA ARG A 56 -5.64 -3.08 14.35
C ARG A 56 -5.88 -1.57 14.38
N TYR A 57 -6.74 -1.06 13.49
CA TYR A 57 -7.06 0.36 13.47
C TYR A 57 -7.86 0.81 14.69
N ALA A 58 -8.80 0.00 15.17
CA ALA A 58 -9.57 0.30 16.37
C ALA A 58 -8.67 0.34 17.62
N ALA A 59 -7.74 -0.62 17.75
CA ALA A 59 -6.76 -0.65 18.83
C ALA A 59 -5.79 0.54 18.78
N HIS A 60 -5.36 0.96 17.58
CA HIS A 60 -4.45 2.10 17.41
C HIS A 60 -5.12 3.44 17.73
N PHE A 61 -6.29 3.70 17.14
CA PHE A 61 -6.93 5.02 17.27
C PHE A 61 -7.87 5.13 18.48
N GLY A 62 -8.26 4.03 19.12
CA GLY A 62 -9.28 4.03 20.18
C GLY A 62 -10.68 4.41 19.67
N VAL A 63 -10.96 4.11 18.40
CA VAL A 63 -12.20 4.51 17.70
C VAL A 63 -12.97 3.27 17.24
N PRO A 64 -14.32 3.26 17.29
CA PRO A 64 -15.10 2.14 16.78
C PRO A 64 -14.88 1.95 15.27
N VAL A 65 -14.85 0.68 14.83
CA VAL A 65 -14.52 0.28 13.44
C VAL A 65 -15.37 1.00 12.39
N SER A 66 -16.67 1.16 12.65
CA SER A 66 -17.59 1.85 11.74
C SER A 66 -17.19 3.30 11.52
N ALA A 67 -16.87 4.02 12.60
CA ALA A 67 -16.43 5.41 12.54
C ALA A 67 -15.09 5.56 11.82
N ILE A 68 -14.16 4.60 11.97
CA ILE A 68 -12.89 4.60 11.22
C ILE A 68 -13.15 4.47 9.72
N ALA A 69 -13.98 3.52 9.29
CA ALA A 69 -14.28 3.33 7.87
C ALA A 69 -14.97 4.56 7.26
N ASP A 70 -15.90 5.16 7.99
CA ASP A 70 -16.58 6.39 7.56
C ASP A 70 -15.63 7.58 7.51
N TYR A 71 -14.74 7.69 8.49
CA TYR A 71 -13.72 8.73 8.54
C TYR A 71 -12.77 8.62 7.34
N VAL A 72 -12.27 7.42 7.06
CA VAL A 72 -11.41 7.15 5.89
C VAL A 72 -12.12 7.57 4.60
N GLN A 73 -13.40 7.23 4.45
CA GLN A 73 -14.16 7.49 3.23
C GLN A 73 -14.44 9.00 3.02
N LYS A 74 -14.73 9.74 4.09
CA LYS A 74 -15.17 11.14 4.02
C LYS A 74 -14.03 12.14 4.13
N HIS A 75 -12.98 11.82 4.88
CA HIS A 75 -11.98 12.81 5.30
C HIS A 75 -10.57 12.51 4.78
N LEU A 76 -10.30 11.34 4.19
CA LEU A 76 -8.98 11.03 3.66
C LEU A 76 -8.95 11.04 2.13
N ALA A 77 -7.84 11.52 1.58
CA ALA A 77 -7.52 11.40 0.16
C ALA A 77 -6.10 10.87 -0.03
N LEU A 78 -5.90 9.99 -1.01
CA LEU A 78 -4.58 9.50 -1.38
C LEU A 78 -3.86 10.58 -2.20
N ARG A 79 -2.80 11.17 -1.63
CA ARG A 79 -2.02 12.23 -2.28
C ARG A 79 -0.51 11.95 -2.16
N PRO A 80 0.31 12.43 -3.10
CA PRO A 80 1.76 12.42 -2.92
C PRO A 80 2.16 13.39 -1.81
N LEU A 81 3.15 13.02 -1.02
CA LEU A 81 3.70 13.85 0.05
C LEU A 81 4.35 15.11 -0.54
N SER A 82 3.95 16.29 -0.05
CA SER A 82 4.39 17.58 -0.59
C SER A 82 5.84 17.92 -0.25
N ARG A 83 6.34 17.44 0.89
CA ARG A 83 7.69 17.68 1.40
C ARG A 83 8.27 16.40 2.01
N ALA A 84 9.56 16.17 1.79
CA ALA A 84 10.27 15.11 2.48
C ALA A 84 10.44 15.45 3.97
N GLY A 85 10.56 14.46 4.83
CA GLY A 85 10.72 14.70 6.27
C GLY A 85 10.78 13.43 7.10
N LYS A 86 11.05 13.58 8.39
CA LYS A 86 10.97 12.49 9.37
C LYS A 86 9.55 12.39 9.91
N TYR A 87 8.95 11.21 9.80
CA TYR A 87 7.60 10.92 10.27
C TYR A 87 7.65 9.76 11.25
N ARG A 88 6.84 9.86 12.30
CA ARG A 88 6.56 8.72 13.18
C ARG A 88 5.64 7.77 12.43
N ILE A 89 5.99 6.49 12.36
CA ILE A 89 5.22 5.45 11.69
C ILE A 89 4.89 4.39 12.73
N PHE A 90 3.61 4.05 12.82
CA PHE A 90 3.13 2.97 13.66
C PHE A 90 3.08 1.67 12.85
N PHE A 91 3.49 0.56 13.46
CA PHE A 91 3.54 -0.75 12.81
C PHE A 91 3.10 -1.85 13.78
N VAL A 92 2.61 -2.96 13.23
CA VAL A 92 2.21 -4.14 14.01
C VAL A 92 3.42 -5.05 14.20
N ARG A 93 3.78 -5.38 15.44
CA ARG A 93 4.85 -6.33 15.75
C ARG A 93 4.38 -7.78 15.57
N ASN A 94 5.30 -8.73 15.68
CA ASN A 94 4.99 -10.16 15.48
C ASN A 94 4.07 -10.73 16.59
N ASP A 95 4.07 -10.12 17.78
CA ASP A 95 3.19 -10.43 18.91
C ASP A 95 1.81 -9.77 18.79
N GLY A 96 1.59 -8.96 17.76
CA GLY A 96 0.35 -8.20 17.55
C GLY A 96 0.29 -6.85 18.28
N SER A 97 1.31 -6.49 19.07
CA SER A 97 1.38 -5.17 19.70
C SER A 97 1.71 -4.09 18.67
N ILE A 98 1.29 -2.84 18.94
CA ILE A 98 1.57 -1.70 18.07
C ILE A 98 2.87 -1.05 18.55
N GLY A 99 3.87 -1.02 17.66
CA GLY A 99 5.11 -0.29 17.85
C GLY A 99 5.14 1.01 17.07
N GLU A 100 6.10 1.88 17.37
CA GLU A 100 6.37 3.11 16.64
C GLU A 100 7.85 3.23 16.28
N GLU A 101 8.16 3.84 15.14
CA GLU A 101 9.51 4.16 14.69
C GLU A 101 9.49 5.47 13.91
N VAL A 102 10.53 6.30 14.05
CA VAL A 102 10.70 7.51 13.22
C VAL A 102 11.47 7.15 11.96
N ARG A 103 10.88 7.37 10.78
CA ARG A 103 11.54 7.16 9.49
C ARG A 103 11.48 8.39 8.61
N TYR A 104 12.51 8.52 7.76
CA TYR A 104 12.52 9.52 6.71
C TYR A 104 11.63 9.07 5.54
N LEU A 105 10.69 9.92 5.14
CA LEU A 105 9.85 9.73 3.96
C LEU A 105 10.24 10.75 2.89
N PRO A 106 10.57 10.32 1.66
CA PRO A 106 10.88 11.23 0.57
C PRO A 106 9.63 11.97 0.08
N LYS A 107 9.84 13.13 -0.54
CA LYS A 107 8.80 13.86 -1.28
C LYS A 107 8.21 12.96 -2.37
N GLY A 108 6.91 13.09 -2.63
CA GLY A 108 6.20 12.30 -3.64
C GLY A 108 5.69 10.95 -3.16
N ARG A 109 6.10 10.47 -1.98
CA ARG A 109 5.59 9.22 -1.38
C ARG A 109 4.06 9.29 -1.23
N LYS A 110 3.32 8.28 -1.68
CA LYS A 110 1.85 8.26 -1.56
C LYS A 110 1.43 8.07 -0.11
N VAL A 111 0.57 8.94 0.38
CA VAL A 111 0.02 8.94 1.75
C VAL A 111 -1.47 9.30 1.72
N PHE A 112 -2.23 8.79 2.67
CA PHE A 112 -3.58 9.26 2.93
C PHE A 112 -3.51 10.52 3.78
N VAL A 113 -4.03 11.61 3.24
CA VAL A 113 -3.99 12.94 3.82
C VAL A 113 -5.38 13.34 4.31
N HIS A 114 -5.46 13.90 5.50
CA HIS A 114 -6.68 14.50 6.03
C HIS A 114 -7.04 15.75 5.21
N LEU A 115 -8.20 15.74 4.56
CA LEU A 115 -8.62 16.76 3.59
C LEU A 115 -8.65 18.18 4.17
N PRO A 116 -9.24 18.44 5.36
CA PRO A 116 -9.26 19.77 5.96
C PRO A 116 -7.88 20.31 6.34
N THR A 117 -7.04 19.51 7.01
CA THR A 117 -5.77 20.00 7.57
C THR A 117 -4.56 19.76 6.67
N GLN A 118 -4.73 19.01 5.58
CA GLN A 118 -3.65 18.52 4.71
C GLN A 118 -2.55 17.73 5.47
N GLN A 119 -2.88 17.19 6.65
CA GLN A 119 -1.95 16.41 7.45
C GLN A 119 -1.89 14.95 6.96
N PRO A 120 -0.70 14.35 6.78
CA PRO A 120 -0.59 12.94 6.42
C PRO A 120 -0.97 12.05 7.60
N VAL A 121 -1.92 11.14 7.40
CA VAL A 121 -2.52 10.28 8.44
C VAL A 121 -2.06 8.83 8.29
N LEU A 122 -2.02 8.28 7.07
CA LEU A 122 -1.62 6.89 6.82
C LEU A 122 -0.66 6.80 5.62
N LEU A 123 0.22 5.79 5.60
CA LEU A 123 1.01 5.45 4.40
C LEU A 123 0.12 4.82 3.32
N GLY A 124 0.30 5.22 2.05
CA GLY A 124 -0.51 4.71 0.94
C GLY A 124 -0.29 3.22 0.65
N ASP A 125 0.95 2.75 0.73
CA ASP A 125 1.32 1.39 0.32
C ASP A 125 0.88 0.31 1.32
N CYS A 126 1.02 0.58 2.63
CA CYS A 126 0.82 -0.40 3.71
C CYS A 126 -0.25 -0.01 4.73
N GLY A 127 -0.82 1.19 4.62
CA GLY A 127 -1.84 1.72 5.53
C GLY A 127 -1.37 2.02 6.94
N ASN A 128 -0.05 2.02 7.19
CA ASN A 128 0.49 2.28 8.52
C ASN A 128 0.18 3.72 8.98
N PRO A 129 -0.32 3.92 10.21
CA PRO A 129 -0.57 5.24 10.75
C PRO A 129 0.70 6.09 10.87
N LEU A 130 0.53 7.39 10.66
CA LEU A 130 1.54 8.44 10.84
C LEU A 130 1.23 9.35 12.03
N VAL A 131 0.06 9.16 12.65
CA VAL A 131 -0.47 9.93 13.78
C VAL A 131 -1.06 8.97 14.81
N ALA A 132 -1.02 9.34 16.08
CA ALA A 132 -1.60 8.56 17.17
C ALA A 132 -3.14 8.66 17.19
N GLU A 133 -3.67 9.84 16.87
CA GLU A 133 -5.10 10.16 16.91
C GLU A 133 -5.61 10.60 15.54
N LEU A 134 -6.91 10.40 15.28
CA LEU A 134 -7.55 10.85 14.05
C LEU A 134 -7.80 12.37 14.09
N PRO A 135 -7.18 13.18 13.21
CA PRO A 135 -7.34 14.62 13.26
C PRO A 135 -8.79 15.04 12.97
N GLY A 136 -9.35 15.90 13.83
CA GLY A 136 -10.73 16.36 13.70
C GLY A 136 -11.80 15.33 14.11
N TYR A 137 -11.41 14.14 14.56
CA TYR A 137 -12.34 13.20 15.18
C TYR A 137 -12.45 13.50 16.67
N ALA A 138 -13.57 14.10 17.08
CA ALA A 138 -13.93 14.15 18.48
C ALA A 138 -14.61 12.82 18.84
N PRO A 139 -14.08 12.04 19.80
CA PRO A 139 -14.79 10.85 20.26
C PRO A 139 -16.17 11.28 20.73
N GLN A 140 -17.21 10.63 20.21
CA GLN A 140 -18.54 10.75 20.81
C GLN A 140 -18.39 10.23 22.23
N ARG A 141 -18.39 11.16 23.18
CA ARG A 141 -18.37 10.86 24.59
C ARG A 141 -19.56 9.93 24.82
N ALA A 142 -19.32 8.78 25.44
CA ALA A 142 -20.37 7.78 25.70
C ALA A 142 -21.45 8.26 26.70
N GLU A 143 -21.59 9.58 26.89
CA GLU A 143 -22.46 10.23 27.87
C GLU A 143 -23.95 10.07 27.57
N ASP A 144 -24.35 9.66 26.35
CA ASP A 144 -25.77 9.52 25.98
C ASP A 144 -26.18 8.11 25.55
N LEU A 145 -25.38 7.09 25.87
CA LEU A 145 -25.98 5.78 26.07
C LEU A 145 -26.59 5.77 27.47
N ASN A 146 -27.66 6.55 27.63
CA ASN A 146 -28.71 6.27 28.58
C ASN A 146 -29.37 4.96 28.11
N ILE A 147 -28.61 3.85 28.20
CA ILE A 147 -29.15 2.52 28.14
C ILE A 147 -30.18 2.57 29.26
N PRO A 148 -31.49 2.55 28.96
CA PRO A 148 -32.47 2.41 30.02
C PRO A 148 -31.98 1.18 30.77
N VAL A 149 -31.55 1.38 32.01
CA VAL A 149 -31.27 0.29 32.93
C VAL A 149 -32.59 -0.45 32.93
N VAL A 150 -32.68 -1.49 32.10
CA VAL A 150 -33.77 -2.43 32.16
C VAL A 150 -33.55 -2.97 33.55
N LEU A 151 -34.32 -2.43 34.50
CA LEU A 151 -34.44 -2.92 35.85
C LEU A 151 -34.70 -4.40 35.64
N ARG A 152 -33.63 -5.20 35.76
CA ARG A 152 -33.71 -6.64 35.74
C ARG A 152 -34.78 -6.92 36.78
N PRO A 153 -35.96 -7.46 36.41
CA PRO A 153 -36.98 -7.79 37.37
C PRO A 153 -36.26 -8.55 38.48
N GLU A 154 -36.39 -8.09 39.72
CA GLU A 154 -35.86 -8.78 40.90
C GLU A 154 -36.25 -10.24 40.73
N GLU A 155 -35.26 -11.04 40.34
CA GLU A 155 -35.38 -12.47 40.23
C GLU A 155 -35.50 -12.90 41.68
N THR A 156 -36.74 -13.05 42.12
CA THR A 156 -37.12 -13.43 43.48
C THR A 156 -36.21 -14.57 43.88
N ALA A 157 -35.37 -14.31 44.89
CA ALA A 157 -34.45 -15.27 45.44
C ALA A 157 -35.28 -16.46 45.95
N THR A 158 -35.35 -17.51 45.15
CA THR A 158 -35.70 -18.84 45.65
C THR A 158 -34.57 -19.22 46.58
N GLU A 159 -34.90 -19.27 47.87
CA GLU A 159 -34.07 -19.71 48.98
C GLU A 159 -33.34 -21.02 48.63
N PRO A 160 -32.00 -21.03 48.56
CA PRO A 160 -31.25 -22.25 48.31
C PRO A 160 -31.34 -23.18 49.53
N LEU A 161 -31.74 -24.42 49.26
CA LEU A 161 -31.70 -25.55 50.19
C LEU A 161 -30.26 -25.71 50.73
N PRO A 162 -30.04 -25.90 52.05
CA PRO A 162 -28.71 -25.98 52.63
C PRO A 162 -27.93 -27.20 52.12
N GLU A 163 -26.88 -26.94 51.34
CA GLU A 163 -25.87 -27.94 50.99
C GLU A 163 -24.94 -28.20 52.19
N PRO A 164 -24.52 -29.46 52.41
CA PRO A 164 -23.64 -29.82 53.52
C PRO A 164 -22.24 -29.19 53.36
N MET A 165 -21.83 -28.47 54.41
CA MET A 165 -20.48 -27.97 54.67
C MET A 165 -19.41 -29.01 54.34
N MET A 166 -18.67 -28.81 53.25
CA MET A 166 -17.33 -29.37 53.09
C MET A 166 -16.31 -28.37 53.63
N GLU A 167 -15.40 -28.88 54.45
CA GLU A 167 -14.33 -28.13 55.11
C GLU A 167 -13.44 -27.36 54.12
N PRO A 168 -12.99 -26.15 54.48
CA PRO A 168 -12.09 -25.38 53.63
C PRO A 168 -10.68 -26.01 53.58
N PRO A 169 -10.03 -26.06 52.41
CA PRO A 169 -8.63 -26.45 52.32
C PRO A 169 -7.73 -25.41 53.00
N VAL A 170 -6.82 -25.90 53.83
CA VAL A 170 -5.76 -25.17 54.52
C VAL A 170 -4.94 -24.35 53.52
N VAL A 171 -4.95 -23.02 53.69
CA VAL A 171 -4.12 -22.09 52.92
C VAL A 171 -2.69 -22.16 53.46
N THR A 172 -1.81 -22.88 52.79
CA THR A 172 -0.36 -22.79 53.00
C THR A 172 0.12 -21.46 52.44
N ALA A 173 0.41 -20.50 53.32
CA ALA A 173 1.01 -19.23 52.96
C ALA A 173 2.45 -19.45 52.44
N VAL A 174 2.64 -19.29 51.13
CA VAL A 174 3.98 -19.25 50.53
C VAL A 174 4.53 -17.83 50.68
N HIS A 175 5.63 -17.72 51.42
CA HIS A 175 6.39 -16.49 51.64
C HIS A 175 6.89 -15.90 50.29
N PRO A 176 6.61 -14.63 49.98
CA PRO A 176 7.28 -13.95 48.87
C PRO A 176 8.71 -13.57 49.30
N VAL A 177 9.69 -14.26 48.72
CA VAL A 177 11.12 -13.95 48.82
C VAL A 177 11.56 -13.23 47.55
N LEU A 178 12.01 -11.98 47.72
CA LEU A 178 13.01 -11.19 46.97
C LEU A 178 12.84 -11.00 45.42
N PRO A 179 13.33 -9.89 44.81
CA PRO A 179 14.75 -9.52 44.82
C PRO A 179 15.06 -8.03 45.04
N GLU A 180 16.26 -7.80 45.55
CA GLU A 180 16.95 -6.53 45.75
C GLU A 180 17.24 -5.81 44.41
N PRO A 181 16.97 -4.49 44.29
CA PRO A 181 17.25 -3.76 43.06
C PRO A 181 18.75 -3.45 42.92
N ALA A 182 19.36 -3.95 41.84
CA ALA A 182 20.70 -3.59 41.43
C ALA A 182 20.79 -2.07 41.07
N PRO A 183 21.93 -1.40 41.35
CA PRO A 183 22.11 0.00 41.02
C PRO A 183 22.19 0.24 39.50
N LEU A 184 21.44 1.24 39.04
CA LEU A 184 21.38 1.72 37.67
C LEU A 184 22.73 2.32 37.23
N PRO A 185 23.26 1.98 36.04
CA PRO A 185 24.35 2.72 35.42
C PRO A 185 23.83 4.02 34.78
N GLU A 186 24.54 5.12 35.04
CA GLU A 186 24.29 6.45 34.48
C GLU A 186 24.45 6.47 32.94
N PRO A 187 23.54 7.13 32.20
CA PRO A 187 23.72 7.31 30.76
C PRO A 187 24.73 8.42 30.48
N GLN A 188 25.87 8.04 29.90
CA GLN A 188 26.85 8.94 29.32
C GLN A 188 26.24 9.68 28.12
N GLU A 189 26.26 11.01 28.18
CA GLU A 189 25.93 11.91 27.09
C GLU A 189 27.00 11.82 25.99
N THR A 190 26.79 10.96 24.98
CA THR A 190 27.60 11.01 23.76
C THR A 190 26.94 11.90 22.72
N LEU A 191 27.28 13.19 22.83
CA LEU A 191 27.33 14.17 21.75
C LEU A 191 27.89 13.55 20.46
N MET A 192 27.07 13.44 19.41
CA MET A 192 27.56 13.45 18.03
C MET A 192 26.65 14.31 17.16
N LEU A 193 26.97 15.61 17.15
CA LEU A 193 26.68 16.53 16.06
C LEU A 193 27.45 16.05 14.80
N ALA A 194 26.83 15.19 14.01
CA ALA A 194 27.26 14.98 12.63
C ALA A 194 26.68 16.11 11.77
N LEU A 195 27.48 17.17 11.69
CA LEU A 195 27.43 18.26 10.73
C LEU A 195 27.59 17.67 9.31
N TRP A 196 26.49 17.33 8.64
CA TRP A 196 26.50 17.01 7.22
C TRP A 196 26.23 18.25 6.40
N ASP A 197 27.33 18.93 6.12
CA ASP A 197 27.50 19.82 4.98
C ASP A 197 27.88 18.95 3.77
N SER A 198 27.08 18.97 2.72
CA SER A 198 27.53 18.69 1.35
C SER A 198 26.53 19.23 0.32
N SER A 199 26.73 20.51 0.05
CA SER A 199 26.49 21.20 -1.22
C SER A 199 26.54 20.26 -2.44
N SER A 200 25.42 20.17 -3.16
CA SER A 200 25.34 19.58 -4.50
C SER A 200 25.11 20.70 -5.53
N GLU A 201 26.14 21.48 -5.79
CA GLU A 201 26.26 22.24 -7.03
C GLU A 201 27.09 21.39 -7.99
N THR A 202 26.51 20.94 -9.11
CA THR A 202 27.05 21.11 -10.47
C THR A 202 26.45 20.12 -11.48
N SER A 203 26.31 20.64 -12.70
CA SER A 203 26.27 19.93 -13.97
C SER A 203 24.89 19.50 -14.49
N ALA A 204 24.19 20.47 -15.09
CA ALA A 204 23.10 20.22 -16.04
C ALA A 204 23.25 21.17 -17.23
N GLU A 205 24.32 21.02 -18.00
CA GLU A 205 24.52 21.77 -19.26
C GLU A 205 25.28 20.94 -20.30
N ALA A 206 24.78 19.73 -20.61
CA ALA A 206 25.30 18.91 -21.70
C ALA A 206 24.33 17.82 -22.16
N GLU A 207 23.11 18.17 -22.62
CA GLU A 207 22.26 17.14 -23.28
C GLU A 207 21.26 17.65 -24.33
N LEU A 208 21.49 18.83 -24.92
CA LEU A 208 20.61 19.37 -26.00
C LEU A 208 21.16 19.23 -27.43
N ALA A 209 22.27 18.51 -27.64
CA ALA A 209 22.93 18.44 -28.96
C ALA A 209 22.65 17.16 -29.78
N GLN A 210 21.82 16.22 -29.33
CA GLN A 210 21.68 14.90 -29.99
C GLN A 210 20.38 14.65 -30.77
N LEU A 211 19.45 15.61 -30.86
CA LEU A 211 18.16 15.41 -31.54
C LEU A 211 18.06 15.93 -32.99
N ASP A 212 19.10 16.55 -33.55
CA ASP A 212 19.07 17.09 -34.92
C ASP A 212 19.43 16.08 -36.03
N GLY A 213 19.76 14.83 -35.68
CA GLY A 213 20.30 13.85 -36.64
C GLY A 213 19.28 13.00 -37.41
N LEU A 214 17.98 12.98 -37.05
CA LEU A 214 17.02 12.00 -37.59
C LEU A 214 16.05 12.56 -38.65
N ARG A 215 16.26 13.79 -39.15
CA ARG A 215 15.31 14.45 -40.06
C ARG A 215 15.61 14.30 -41.55
N SER A 216 16.57 13.48 -41.96
CA SER A 216 17.01 13.43 -43.37
C SER A 216 17.06 12.02 -43.95
N ALA A 217 15.89 11.37 -44.12
CA ALA A 217 15.72 10.22 -45.01
C ALA A 217 14.23 9.92 -45.22
N SER A 218 13.53 10.70 -46.06
CA SER A 218 12.24 10.24 -46.61
C SER A 218 11.92 10.96 -47.91
N SER A 219 12.40 10.40 -49.01
CA SER A 219 11.89 10.64 -50.35
C SER A 219 12.04 9.35 -51.14
N ASN A 220 11.06 8.45 -51.01
CA ASN A 220 10.67 7.48 -52.04
C ASN A 220 9.32 6.87 -51.62
N ASP A 221 8.42 6.81 -52.60
CA ASP A 221 6.96 6.91 -52.47
C ASP A 221 6.25 5.55 -52.34
N GLU A 222 6.89 4.51 -51.81
CA GLU A 222 6.36 3.13 -51.87
C GLU A 222 6.69 2.31 -50.60
N ASP A 223 6.42 2.82 -49.39
CA ASP A 223 6.58 2.04 -48.14
C ASP A 223 5.57 2.43 -47.04
N PHE A 224 4.27 2.28 -47.33
CA PHE A 224 3.17 2.60 -46.40
C PHE A 224 2.93 1.57 -45.27
N LEU A 225 3.78 0.54 -45.12
CA LEU A 225 3.56 -0.59 -44.20
C LEU A 225 4.49 -0.64 -42.97
N LEU A 226 5.47 0.25 -42.84
CA LEU A 226 6.43 0.27 -41.71
C LEU A 226 6.18 1.37 -40.66
N VAL A 227 5.22 2.27 -40.90
CA VAL A 227 4.88 3.39 -40.01
C VAL A 227 4.38 2.97 -38.61
N PRO A 228 3.58 1.90 -38.41
CA PRO A 228 3.07 1.59 -37.07
C PRO A 228 4.13 0.98 -36.14
N LEU A 229 5.23 0.43 -36.66
CA LEU A 229 6.29 -0.19 -35.84
C LEU A 229 7.26 0.86 -35.29
N LEU A 230 7.48 1.95 -36.04
CA LEU A 230 8.33 3.06 -35.60
C LEU A 230 7.65 3.92 -34.51
N PHE A 231 6.32 4.00 -34.51
CA PHE A 231 5.57 4.69 -33.44
C PHE A 231 5.66 3.98 -32.09
N VAL A 232 5.71 2.64 -32.05
CA VAL A 232 5.87 1.88 -30.80
C VAL A 232 7.28 2.02 -30.22
N ALA A 233 8.31 2.11 -31.07
CA ALA A 233 9.68 2.35 -30.63
C ALA A 233 9.89 3.78 -30.09
N LEU A 234 9.24 4.78 -30.71
CA LEU A 234 9.40 6.19 -30.30
C LEU A 234 8.66 6.52 -29.00
N LEU A 235 7.53 5.87 -28.70
CA LEU A 235 6.80 6.05 -27.43
C LEU A 235 7.51 5.42 -26.22
N GLY A 236 8.45 4.50 -26.42
CA GLY A 236 9.21 3.86 -25.34
C GLY A 236 10.43 4.64 -24.86
N ALA A 237 10.86 5.70 -25.58
CA ALA A 237 12.13 6.38 -25.32
C ALA A 237 12.02 7.71 -24.56
N ILE A 238 10.81 8.15 -24.17
CA ILE A 238 10.60 9.49 -23.59
C ILE A 238 10.61 9.49 -22.04
N GLU A 239 10.77 8.34 -21.37
CA GLU A 239 10.78 8.31 -19.90
C GLU A 239 12.18 8.07 -19.30
N SER A 240 12.66 9.10 -18.59
CA SER A 240 13.57 9.07 -17.43
C SER A 240 15.09 9.26 -17.64
N THR A 241 15.50 10.52 -17.81
CA THR A 241 16.78 11.05 -17.32
C THR A 241 16.74 11.22 -15.80
N HIS A 242 16.89 10.12 -15.05
CA HIS A 242 17.23 10.17 -13.64
C HIS A 242 18.36 9.17 -13.36
N SER A 243 19.53 9.72 -13.02
CA SER A 243 20.79 9.04 -12.75
C SER A 243 20.77 8.26 -11.43
N SER A 244 19.94 7.22 -11.38
CA SER A 244 20.07 6.12 -10.43
C SER A 244 20.56 4.89 -11.21
N PRO A 245 21.43 4.03 -10.64
CA PRO A 245 21.81 2.78 -11.29
C PRO A 245 20.52 2.03 -11.66
N PRO A 246 20.34 1.65 -12.94
CA PRO A 246 19.07 1.11 -13.39
C PRO A 246 18.76 -0.14 -12.56
N PRO A 247 17.56 -0.23 -11.95
CA PRO A 247 17.15 -1.49 -11.36
C PRO A 247 17.18 -2.56 -12.45
N PHE A 248 17.55 -3.79 -12.11
CA PHE A 248 17.40 -4.92 -13.02
C PHE A 248 15.94 -4.98 -13.48
N VAL A 249 15.69 -4.59 -14.72
CA VAL A 249 14.37 -4.64 -15.34
C VAL A 249 14.12 -6.09 -15.69
N ILE A 250 13.41 -6.80 -14.83
CA ILE A 250 12.85 -8.11 -15.16
C ILE A 250 11.74 -7.82 -16.17
N PRO A 251 11.83 -8.31 -17.42
CA PRO A 251 10.81 -8.05 -18.42
C PRO A 251 9.47 -8.56 -17.89
N GLU A 252 8.47 -7.70 -17.87
CA GLU A 252 7.14 -8.06 -17.42
C GLU A 252 6.59 -9.20 -18.29
N PRO A 253 5.80 -10.12 -17.73
CA PRO A 253 5.23 -11.22 -18.52
C PRO A 253 4.40 -10.72 -19.71
N ALA A 254 3.82 -9.52 -19.59
CA ALA A 254 3.09 -8.87 -20.67
C ALA A 254 3.99 -8.46 -21.86
N THR A 255 5.20 -7.96 -21.60
CA THR A 255 6.17 -7.60 -22.66
C THR A 255 6.74 -8.84 -23.35
N MET A 256 6.96 -9.92 -22.61
CA MET A 256 7.33 -11.21 -23.22
C MET A 256 6.22 -11.77 -24.10
N ALA A 257 4.96 -11.67 -23.64
CA ALA A 257 3.80 -12.13 -24.40
C ALA A 257 3.56 -11.31 -25.67
N SER A 258 3.71 -9.98 -25.61
CA SER A 258 3.56 -9.11 -26.79
C SER A 258 4.65 -9.35 -27.82
N LEU A 259 5.89 -9.56 -27.38
CA LEU A 259 7.02 -9.90 -28.25
C LEU A 259 6.82 -11.26 -28.91
N ALA A 260 6.37 -12.27 -28.15
CA ALA A 260 6.03 -13.59 -28.69
C ALA A 260 4.89 -13.52 -29.72
N ALA A 261 3.85 -12.72 -29.45
CA ALA A 261 2.74 -12.50 -30.38
C ALA A 261 3.20 -11.79 -31.67
N GLY A 262 4.06 -10.77 -31.55
CA GLY A 262 4.67 -10.08 -32.69
C GLY A 262 5.51 -11.01 -33.56
N MET A 263 6.34 -11.84 -32.93
CA MET A 263 7.14 -12.87 -33.61
C MET A 263 6.26 -13.89 -34.34
N ALA A 264 5.15 -14.33 -33.72
CA ALA A 264 4.22 -15.27 -34.34
C ALA A 264 3.52 -14.68 -35.57
N LEU A 265 3.10 -13.41 -35.50
CA LEU A 265 2.49 -12.70 -36.64
C LEU A 265 3.46 -12.53 -37.80
N LEU A 266 4.72 -12.16 -37.52
CA LEU A 266 5.79 -12.06 -38.51
C LEU A 266 6.02 -13.39 -39.23
N ALA A 267 6.08 -14.51 -38.48
CA ALA A 267 6.25 -15.84 -39.06
C ALA A 267 5.08 -16.24 -39.98
N VAL A 268 3.83 -15.92 -39.61
CA VAL A 268 2.65 -16.18 -40.45
C VAL A 268 2.66 -15.33 -41.72
N TRP A 269 3.06 -14.06 -41.61
CA TRP A 269 3.14 -13.15 -42.75
C TRP A 269 4.19 -13.62 -43.77
N GLU A 270 5.37 -14.02 -43.30
CA GLU A 270 6.45 -14.49 -44.17
C GLU A 270 6.04 -15.77 -44.93
N ARG A 271 5.32 -16.68 -44.27
CA ARG A 271 4.80 -17.90 -44.91
C ARG A 271 3.79 -17.60 -46.02
N ARG A 272 2.92 -16.60 -45.83
CA ARG A 272 1.97 -16.16 -46.88
C ARG A 272 2.69 -15.53 -48.07
N ARG A 273 3.76 -14.76 -47.82
CA ARG A 273 4.54 -14.15 -48.91
C ARG A 273 5.18 -15.20 -49.80
N ARG A 274 5.81 -16.24 -49.23
CA ARG A 274 6.43 -17.34 -50.00
C ARG A 274 5.43 -18.14 -50.84
N ASN A 275 4.18 -18.27 -50.38
CA ASN A 275 3.14 -18.98 -51.13
C ASN A 275 2.55 -18.18 -52.29
N ARG A 276 2.79 -16.86 -52.39
CA ARG A 276 2.33 -16.05 -53.53
C ARG A 276 3.31 -16.06 -54.71
N THR A 277 4.56 -16.43 -54.48
CA THR A 277 5.62 -16.45 -55.50
C THR A 277 5.86 -17.83 -56.11
N ARG A 278 5.06 -18.83 -55.73
CA ARG A 278 5.02 -20.16 -56.35
C ARG A 278 3.70 -20.34 -57.06
#